data_AF-A0A8C5TFZ3-F1
#
_entry.id   AF-A0A8C5TFZ3-F1
#
_cell.length_a   1.000
_cell.length_b   1.000
_cell.length_c   1.000
_cell.angle_alpha   90.00
_cell.angle_beta   90.00
_cell.angle_gamma   90.00
#
_symmetry.space_group_name_H-M   'P 1'
#
loop_
_entity.id
_entity.type
_entity.pdbx_description
1 polymer ?
#
loop_
_entity_poly.entity_id
_entity_poly.type
_entity_poly.pdbx_seq_one_letter_code
_entity_poly.pdbx_strand_id
1 'polypeptide(L)'
;MGKDKLPSKPNIFLLLLFFLPGNTPLNTEPQYMVLVPFMIHTESHEKICIQLTHLNESVTLSATLEHQGENRSLIDDVVSEKDVFTCIPFSLPKSNSTSVAFLMVTVTGDTLQFKSRKSVLVKNSESLVFVQTDKPIYKPGQTVQFRIISLDTDFYPLNEKVESQLLVVSQDTIIVIIQTP
;
A
#
# COMPACT_ATOMS: atom_id res chain seq x y z
N MET A 1 -40.33 -45.04 53.65
CA MET A 1 -40.80 -43.88 52.87
C MET A 1 -39.62 -42.96 52.59
N GLY A 2 -39.29 -42.49 51.40
CA GLY A 2 -39.58 -42.85 50.02
C GLY A 2 -38.33 -42.48 49.21
N LYS A 3 -38.02 -43.24 48.15
CA LYS A 3 -36.92 -42.93 47.23
C LYS A 3 -37.54 -42.35 45.97
N ASP A 4 -37.36 -41.05 45.75
CA ASP A 4 -37.88 -40.37 44.58
C ASP A 4 -37.06 -40.75 43.34
N LYS A 5 -37.71 -41.48 42.42
CA LYS A 5 -37.23 -41.70 41.07
C LYS A 5 -37.56 -40.47 40.21
N LEU A 6 -36.55 -39.83 39.66
CA LEU A 6 -36.70 -38.83 38.60
C LEU A 6 -36.78 -39.54 37.23
N PRO A 7 -37.85 -39.36 36.42
CA PRO A 7 -37.89 -39.91 35.08
C PRO A 7 -37.26 -38.94 34.07
N SER A 8 -36.18 -39.39 33.43
CA SER A 8 -35.64 -38.80 32.20
C SER A 8 -36.67 -38.91 31.07
N LYS A 9 -37.16 -37.78 30.57
CA LYS A 9 -37.87 -37.72 29.27
C LYS A 9 -36.93 -37.10 28.25
N PRO A 10 -36.69 -37.74 27.09
CA PRO A 10 -35.84 -37.17 26.06
C PRO A 10 -36.56 -35.98 25.42
N ASN A 11 -35.88 -34.84 25.38
CA ASN A 11 -36.37 -33.61 24.80
C ASN A 11 -36.38 -33.71 23.27
N ILE A 12 -37.51 -34.12 22.70
CA ILE A 12 -37.76 -34.24 21.25
C ILE A 12 -37.71 -32.88 20.51
N PHE A 13 -37.60 -31.77 21.24
CA PHE A 13 -37.62 -30.43 20.64
C PHE A 13 -36.34 -30.05 19.86
N LEU A 14 -35.27 -30.86 19.93
CA LEU A 14 -33.99 -30.60 19.24
C LEU A 14 -33.88 -31.19 17.82
N LEU A 15 -34.92 -31.85 17.31
CA LEU A 15 -34.89 -32.50 15.98
C LEU A 15 -35.58 -31.72 14.85
N LEU A 16 -36.15 -30.54 15.14
CA LEU A 16 -36.82 -29.70 14.13
C LEU A 16 -35.93 -28.63 13.48
N LEU A 17 -34.63 -28.57 13.82
CA LEU A 17 -33.69 -27.60 13.26
C LEU A 17 -32.92 -28.10 12.02
N PHE A 18 -33.17 -29.32 11.53
CA PHE A 18 -32.45 -29.91 10.39
C PHE A 18 -33.20 -29.95 9.05
N PHE A 19 -34.40 -29.38 8.96
CA PHE A 19 -35.18 -29.35 7.71
C PHE A 19 -35.62 -27.95 7.30
N LEU A 20 -34.69 -26.99 7.31
CA LEU A 20 -34.84 -25.81 6.45
C LEU A 20 -34.11 -26.11 5.14
N PRO A 21 -34.82 -26.38 4.03
CA PRO A 21 -34.21 -26.32 2.71
C PRO A 21 -33.87 -24.85 2.44
N GLY A 22 -32.67 -24.44 2.85
CA GLY A 22 -32.09 -23.15 2.53
C GLY A 22 -31.70 -23.07 1.05
N ASN A 23 -32.65 -23.29 0.15
CA ASN A 23 -32.51 -22.90 -1.25
C ASN A 23 -32.99 -21.46 -1.39
N THR A 24 -32.33 -20.54 -0.68
CA THR A 24 -32.28 -19.17 -1.20
C THR A 24 -31.45 -19.26 -2.48
N PRO A 25 -31.96 -18.85 -3.65
CA PRO A 25 -31.06 -18.63 -4.77
C PRO A 25 -29.95 -17.72 -4.26
N LEU A 26 -28.70 -18.14 -4.45
CA LEU A 26 -27.54 -17.32 -4.16
C LEU A 26 -27.62 -16.13 -5.13
N ASN A 27 -28.38 -15.10 -4.75
CA ASN A 27 -28.48 -13.87 -5.51
C ASN A 27 -27.17 -13.13 -5.23
N THR A 28 -26.12 -13.58 -5.92
CA THR A 28 -24.81 -12.98 -5.81
C THR A 28 -24.87 -11.65 -6.54
N GLU A 29 -25.14 -10.58 -5.80
CA GLU A 29 -25.02 -9.23 -6.34
C GLU A 29 -23.57 -8.98 -6.76
N PRO A 30 -23.35 -8.27 -7.88
CA PRO A 30 -22.00 -7.90 -8.31
C PRO A 30 -21.26 -7.13 -7.22
N GLN A 31 -20.02 -7.55 -6.94
CA GLN A 31 -19.16 -6.96 -5.91
C GLN A 31 -17.85 -6.47 -6.51
N TYR A 32 -17.44 -5.29 -6.05
CA TYR A 32 -16.29 -4.56 -6.57
C TYR A 32 -15.41 -4.10 -5.42
N MET A 33 -14.12 -4.39 -5.50
CA MET A 33 -13.14 -3.93 -4.54
C MET A 33 -11.93 -3.38 -5.27
N VAL A 34 -11.49 -2.19 -4.86
CA VAL A 34 -10.24 -1.59 -5.30
C VAL A 34 -9.38 -1.32 -4.08
N LEU A 35 -8.17 -1.87 -4.11
CA LEU A 35 -7.17 -1.77 -3.05
C LEU A 35 -6.02 -0.92 -3.56
N VAL A 36 -5.71 0.12 -2.80
CA VAL A 36 -4.61 1.05 -3.07
C VAL A 36 -3.91 1.40 -1.75
N PRO A 37 -2.60 1.61 -1.74
CA PRO A 37 -1.92 2.18 -0.58
C PRO A 37 -2.50 3.54 -0.21
N PHE A 38 -2.65 3.81 1.09
CA PHE A 38 -3.03 5.15 1.57
C PHE A 38 -1.90 6.18 1.32
N MET A 39 -0.65 5.74 1.41
CA MET A 39 0.54 6.53 1.15
C MET A 39 1.23 5.97 -0.10
N ILE A 40 1.38 6.81 -1.13
CA ILE A 40 1.94 6.47 -2.43
C ILE A 40 3.30 7.15 -2.55
N HIS A 41 4.36 6.37 -2.77
CA HIS A 41 5.71 6.90 -2.92
C HIS A 41 6.04 7.21 -4.39
N THR A 42 6.46 8.45 -4.67
CA THR A 42 6.92 8.81 -6.02
C THR A 42 8.23 8.11 -6.35
N GLU A 43 8.52 7.92 -7.63
CA GLU A 43 9.74 7.25 -8.13
C GLU A 43 9.86 5.79 -7.67
N SER A 44 8.76 5.20 -7.18
CA SER A 44 8.65 3.78 -6.79
C SER A 44 7.52 3.08 -7.57
N HIS A 45 7.59 1.75 -7.65
CA HIS A 45 6.55 0.93 -8.27
C HIS A 45 5.50 0.53 -7.24
N GLU A 46 4.43 1.32 -7.17
CA GLU A 46 3.25 1.05 -6.36
C GLU A 46 2.28 0.15 -7.11
N LYS A 47 1.31 -0.46 -6.42
CA LYS A 47 0.33 -1.37 -7.03
C LYS A 47 -1.09 -0.98 -6.65
N ILE A 48 -1.98 -1.02 -7.63
CA ILE A 48 -3.43 -0.96 -7.44
C ILE A 48 -4.01 -2.32 -7.78
N CYS A 49 -4.76 -2.90 -6.84
CA CYS A 49 -5.37 -4.21 -7.04
C CYS A 49 -6.88 -4.07 -7.17
N ILE A 50 -7.44 -4.80 -8.12
CA ILE A 50 -8.85 -4.82 -8.45
C ILE A 50 -9.36 -6.24 -8.18
N GLN A 51 -10.52 -6.33 -7.54
CA GLN A 51 -11.29 -7.55 -7.45
C GLN A 51 -12.72 -7.29 -7.94
N LEU A 52 -13.11 -7.99 -8.99
CA LEU A 52 -14.45 -8.01 -9.55
C LEU A 52 -15.00 -9.42 -9.33
N THR A 53 -16.19 -9.53 -8.73
CA THR A 53 -16.82 -10.83 -8.45
C THR A 53 -18.32 -10.78 -8.70
N HIS A 54 -18.89 -11.91 -9.12
CA HIS A 54 -20.31 -12.06 -9.42
C HIS A 54 -20.79 -11.11 -10.53
N LEU A 55 -19.95 -10.91 -11.55
CA LEU A 55 -20.32 -10.08 -12.71
C LEU A 55 -21.41 -10.76 -13.54
N ASN A 56 -22.45 -10.00 -13.87
CA ASN A 56 -23.55 -10.40 -14.74
C ASN A 56 -23.54 -9.69 -16.10
N GLU A 57 -22.68 -8.68 -16.26
CA GLU A 57 -22.44 -7.91 -17.47
C GLU A 57 -20.95 -7.59 -17.62
N SER A 58 -20.53 -7.16 -18.81
CA SER A 58 -19.18 -6.65 -19.01
C SER A 58 -19.03 -5.30 -18.32
N VAL A 59 -17.98 -5.13 -17.53
CA VAL A 59 -17.71 -3.88 -16.81
C VAL A 59 -16.35 -3.32 -17.19
N THR A 60 -16.30 -1.99 -17.32
CA THR A 60 -15.09 -1.21 -17.50
C THR A 60 -14.76 -0.49 -16.20
N LEU A 61 -13.60 -0.77 -15.63
CA LEU A 61 -13.07 -0.07 -14.46
C LEU A 61 -11.97 0.90 -14.85
N SER A 62 -12.13 2.16 -14.44
CA SER A 62 -11.13 3.20 -14.59
C SER A 62 -10.73 3.76 -13.22
N ALA A 63 -9.45 4.10 -13.08
CA ALA A 63 -8.92 4.73 -11.87
C ALA A 63 -8.03 5.91 -12.24
N THR A 64 -8.39 7.09 -11.75
CA THR A 64 -7.69 8.35 -12.04
C THR A 64 -7.24 8.99 -10.74
N LEU A 65 -5.97 9.38 -10.68
CA LEU A 65 -5.41 10.16 -9.59
C LEU A 65 -5.39 11.64 -9.97
N GLU A 66 -6.13 12.45 -9.22
CA GLU A 66 -6.07 13.90 -9.27
C GLU A 66 -4.96 14.38 -8.31
N HIS A 67 -3.83 14.81 -8.85
CA HIS A 67 -2.65 15.24 -8.09
C HIS A 67 -2.12 16.57 -8.65
N GLN A 68 -2.01 17.59 -7.78
CA GLN A 68 -1.52 18.93 -8.16
C GLN A 68 -2.30 19.60 -9.30
N GLY A 69 -3.59 19.30 -9.46
CA GLY A 69 -4.43 19.83 -10.53
C GLY A 69 -4.29 19.10 -11.87
N GLU A 70 -3.47 18.05 -11.94
CA GLU A 70 -3.38 17.15 -13.08
C GLU A 70 -4.15 15.85 -12.80
N ASN A 71 -4.86 15.37 -13.82
CA ASN A 71 -5.51 14.06 -13.78
C ASN A 71 -4.60 13.04 -14.46
N ARG A 72 -4.22 11.99 -13.72
CA ARG A 72 -3.38 10.91 -14.23
C ARG A 72 -4.12 9.59 -14.13
N SER A 73 -4.25 8.89 -15.25
CA SER A 73 -4.78 7.53 -15.26
C SER A 73 -3.80 6.60 -14.56
N LEU A 74 -4.28 5.85 -13.56
CA LEU A 74 -3.53 4.75 -12.94
C LEU A 74 -3.87 3.40 -13.58
N ILE A 75 -5.06 3.31 -14.17
CA ILE A 75 -5.58 2.12 -14.85
C ILE A 75 -6.27 2.59 -16.13
N ASP A 76 -5.73 2.18 -17.28
CA ASP A 76 -6.34 2.41 -18.59
C ASP A 76 -7.40 1.33 -18.85
N ASP A 77 -8.60 1.57 -18.30
CA ASP A 77 -9.85 0.86 -18.60
C ASP A 77 -9.74 -0.68 -18.66
N VAL A 78 -9.69 -1.32 -17.50
CA VAL A 78 -9.79 -2.79 -17.43
C VAL A 78 -11.22 -3.20 -17.74
N VAL A 79 -11.40 -3.84 -18.90
CA VAL A 79 -12.66 -4.46 -19.31
C VAL A 79 -12.65 -5.91 -18.86
N SER A 80 -13.66 -6.33 -18.09
CA SER A 80 -13.81 -7.73 -17.70
C SER A 80 -15.23 -8.24 -17.86
N GLU A 81 -15.34 -9.43 -18.44
CA GLU A 81 -16.61 -10.18 -18.60
C GLU A 81 -16.78 -11.26 -17.53
N LYS A 82 -15.75 -11.48 -16.68
CA LYS A 82 -15.72 -12.52 -15.63
C LYS A 82 -15.08 -11.98 -14.35
N ASP A 83 -15.24 -12.75 -13.29
CA ASP A 83 -14.55 -12.52 -12.03
C ASP A 83 -13.04 -12.43 -12.25
N VAL A 84 -12.44 -11.32 -11.81
CA VAL A 84 -11.04 -10.99 -12.04
C VAL A 84 -10.43 -10.44 -10.76
N PHE A 85 -9.25 -10.95 -10.44
CA PHE A 85 -8.34 -10.35 -9.48
C PHE A 85 -7.03 -10.02 -10.19
N THR A 86 -6.66 -8.75 -10.24
CA THR A 86 -5.41 -8.30 -10.87
C THR A 86 -4.81 -7.13 -10.12
N CYS A 87 -3.48 -7.06 -10.10
CA CYS A 87 -2.74 -5.95 -9.55
C CYS A 87 -1.91 -5.30 -10.64
N ILE A 88 -2.13 -4.01 -10.88
CA ILE A 88 -1.48 -3.25 -11.93
C ILE A 88 -0.43 -2.35 -11.26
N PRO A 89 0.85 -2.45 -11.65
CA PRO A 89 1.87 -1.56 -11.14
C PRO A 89 1.71 -0.17 -11.76
N PHE A 90 1.94 0.87 -10.98
CA PHE A 90 2.00 2.25 -11.44
C PHE A 90 3.13 2.99 -10.72
N SER A 91 3.56 4.12 -11.27
CA SER A 91 4.59 4.97 -10.67
C SER A 91 4.25 6.43 -10.88
N LEU A 92 4.50 7.26 -9.88
CA LEU A 92 4.34 8.70 -9.98
C LEU A 92 5.71 9.38 -10.12
N PRO A 93 5.86 10.42 -10.95
CA PRO A 93 7.06 11.24 -10.96
C PRO A 93 7.21 11.99 -9.64
N LYS A 94 8.45 12.41 -9.38
CA LYS A 94 8.81 13.17 -8.19
C LYS A 94 7.93 14.40 -8.00
N SER A 95 7.53 14.65 -6.76
CA SER A 95 6.78 15.82 -6.36
C SER A 95 7.68 16.83 -5.64
N ASN A 96 7.29 18.10 -5.59
CA ASN A 96 8.03 19.10 -4.81
C ASN A 96 7.88 18.88 -3.30
N SER A 97 6.75 18.33 -2.87
CA SER A 97 6.44 18.13 -1.45
C SER A 97 5.38 17.05 -1.26
N THR A 98 5.29 16.55 -0.03
CA THR A 98 4.19 15.70 0.39
C THR A 98 2.86 16.43 0.20
N SER A 99 1.93 15.81 -0.50
CA SER A 99 0.66 16.43 -0.87
C SER A 99 -0.49 15.43 -0.85
N VAL A 100 -1.70 15.93 -0.56
CA VAL A 100 -2.92 15.15 -0.65
C VAL A 100 -3.34 15.07 -2.11
N ALA A 101 -3.68 13.87 -2.57
CA ALA A 101 -4.25 13.60 -3.88
C ALA A 101 -5.62 12.92 -3.73
N PHE A 102 -6.43 12.96 -4.78
CA PHE A 102 -7.74 12.29 -4.79
C PHE A 102 -7.76 11.18 -5.83
N LEU A 103 -7.97 9.94 -5.38
CA LEU A 103 -8.23 8.81 -6.24
C LEU A 103 -9.71 8.77 -6.59
N MET A 104 -10.03 8.81 -7.88
CA MET A 104 -11.35 8.60 -8.43
C MET A 104 -11.41 7.23 -9.12
N VAL A 105 -12.30 6.36 -8.66
CA VAL A 105 -12.56 5.05 -9.27
C VAL A 105 -13.94 5.08 -9.89
N THR A 106 -14.05 4.68 -11.14
CA THR A 106 -15.32 4.51 -11.85
C THR A 106 -15.46 3.08 -12.33
N VAL A 107 -16.64 2.48 -12.15
CA VAL A 107 -17.00 1.19 -12.73
C VAL A 107 -18.26 1.41 -13.55
N THR A 108 -18.19 1.11 -14.84
CA THR A 108 -19.29 1.31 -15.80
C THR A 108 -19.60 0.01 -16.51
N GLY A 109 -20.84 -0.43 -16.49
CA GLY A 109 -21.39 -1.48 -17.34
C GLY A 109 -22.65 -0.99 -18.03
N ASP A 110 -23.40 -1.90 -18.66
CA ASP A 110 -24.64 -1.56 -19.37
C ASP A 110 -25.73 -1.07 -18.41
N THR A 111 -25.80 -1.66 -17.21
CA THR A 111 -26.78 -1.31 -16.18
C THR A 111 -26.14 -0.73 -14.91
N LEU A 112 -24.85 -0.91 -14.74
CA LEU A 112 -24.10 -0.45 -13.56
C LEU A 112 -23.37 0.87 -13.82
N GLN A 113 -23.51 1.81 -12.88
CA GLN A 113 -22.60 2.96 -12.80
C GLN A 113 -22.23 3.24 -11.34
N PHE A 114 -20.96 3.03 -11.01
CA PHE A 114 -20.40 3.30 -9.69
C PHE A 114 -19.25 4.30 -9.77
N LYS A 115 -19.21 5.24 -8.83
CA LYS A 115 -18.12 6.22 -8.68
C LYS A 115 -17.74 6.34 -7.21
N SER A 116 -16.43 6.29 -6.93
CA SER A 116 -15.87 6.50 -5.61
C SER A 116 -14.73 7.50 -5.68
N ARG A 117 -14.68 8.42 -4.70
CA ARG A 117 -13.58 9.37 -4.54
C ARG A 117 -13.00 9.24 -3.14
N LYS A 118 -11.69 9.00 -3.04
CA LYS A 118 -10.97 8.85 -1.77
C LYS A 118 -9.68 9.68 -1.79
N SER A 119 -9.33 10.25 -0.65
CA SER A 119 -8.06 10.96 -0.48
C SER A 119 -6.93 9.98 -0.18
N VAL A 120 -5.78 10.19 -0.80
CA VAL A 120 -4.52 9.48 -0.55
C VAL A 120 -3.40 10.49 -0.34
N LEU A 121 -2.30 10.07 0.26
CA LEU A 121 -1.12 10.90 0.46
C LEU A 121 -0.05 10.53 -0.56
N VAL A 122 0.45 11.50 -1.30
CA VAL A 122 1.60 11.32 -2.20
C VAL A 122 2.83 11.90 -1.50
N LYS A 123 3.88 11.07 -1.34
CA LYS A 123 5.14 11.44 -0.71
C LYS A 123 6.29 11.05 -1.64
N ASN A 124 7.39 11.80 -1.62
CA ASN A 124 8.58 11.34 -2.31
C ASN A 124 9.18 10.11 -1.61
N SER A 125 9.71 9.17 -2.40
CA SER A 125 10.56 8.11 -1.84
C SER A 125 11.74 8.73 -1.11
N GLU A 126 12.01 8.23 0.10
CA GLU A 126 13.16 8.60 0.90
C GLU A 126 14.18 7.47 0.86
N SER A 127 15.46 7.82 0.84
CA SER A 127 16.55 6.87 0.98
C SER A 127 17.02 6.77 2.43
N LEU A 128 17.46 5.58 2.81
CA LEU A 128 18.12 5.33 4.09
C LEU A 128 19.63 5.47 3.89
N VAL A 129 20.20 6.53 4.46
CA VAL A 129 21.64 6.82 4.34
C VAL A 129 22.38 6.43 5.61
N PHE A 130 23.34 5.52 5.48
CA PHE A 130 24.22 5.07 6.56
C PHE A 130 25.64 5.53 6.32
N VAL A 131 26.27 6.08 7.35
CA VAL A 131 27.70 6.44 7.35
C VAL A 131 28.42 5.52 8.31
N GLN A 132 29.48 4.88 7.81
CA GLN A 132 30.34 4.04 8.63
C GLN A 132 31.79 4.43 8.43
N THR A 133 32.46 4.73 9.54
CA THR A 133 33.91 4.95 9.58
C THR A 133 34.66 3.64 9.78
N ASP A 134 35.94 3.60 9.40
CA ASP A 134 36.80 2.44 9.65
C ASP A 134 37.10 2.24 11.15
N LYS A 135 37.02 3.30 11.96
CA LYS A 135 37.21 3.27 13.42
C LYS A 135 36.25 4.22 14.14
N PRO A 136 35.87 3.92 15.41
CA PRO A 136 35.05 4.81 16.21
C PRO A 136 35.83 6.00 16.82
N ILE A 137 37.16 5.90 16.97
CA ILE A 137 38.01 6.93 17.59
C ILE A 137 39.32 7.08 16.79
N TYR A 138 39.74 8.32 16.54
CA TYR A 138 40.97 8.65 15.82
C TYR A 138 41.93 9.45 16.71
N LYS A 139 43.23 9.23 16.52
CA LYS A 139 44.29 10.09 17.05
C LYS A 139 44.55 11.26 16.09
N PRO A 140 45.07 12.40 16.58
CA PRO A 140 45.49 13.50 15.72
C PRO A 140 46.45 13.03 14.61
N GLY A 141 46.24 13.52 13.38
CA GLY A 141 47.04 13.16 12.21
C GLY A 141 46.64 11.84 11.53
N GLN A 142 45.68 11.09 12.06
CA GLN A 142 45.16 9.90 11.37
C GLN A 142 44.18 10.28 10.26
N THR A 143 44.33 9.64 9.10
CA THR A 143 43.33 9.70 8.02
C THR A 143 42.07 8.94 8.41
N VAL A 144 40.92 9.59 8.24
CA VAL A 144 39.59 8.99 8.41
C VAL A 144 39.17 8.34 7.11
N GLN A 145 38.90 7.04 7.14
CA GLN A 145 38.25 6.34 6.02
C GLN A 145 36.80 6.10 6.40
N PHE A 146 35.89 6.37 5.47
CA PHE A 146 34.47 6.14 5.68
C PHE A 146 33.82 5.66 4.40
N ARG A 147 32.65 5.05 4.55
CA ARG A 147 31.75 4.68 3.46
C ARG A 147 30.36 5.23 3.75
N ILE A 148 29.72 5.68 2.69
CA ILE A 148 28.32 6.08 2.69
C ILE A 148 27.56 5.01 1.90
N ILE A 149 26.47 4.51 2.46
CA ILE A 149 25.60 3.54 1.83
C ILE A 149 24.21 4.17 1.79
N SER A 150 23.61 4.21 0.59
CA SER A 150 22.21 4.58 0.42
C SER A 150 21.40 3.35 0.05
N LEU A 151 20.27 3.15 0.74
CA LEU A 151 19.36 2.03 0.54
C LEU A 151 17.94 2.54 0.32
N ASP A 152 17.12 1.76 -0.38
CA ASP A 152 15.67 1.96 -0.39
C ASP A 152 15.00 1.38 0.87
N THR A 153 13.67 1.47 0.93
CA THR A 153 12.86 0.95 2.04
C THR A 153 12.91 -0.56 2.19
N ASP A 154 13.26 -1.28 1.13
CA ASP A 154 13.43 -2.74 1.10
C ASP A 154 14.90 -3.15 1.31
N PHE A 155 15.76 -2.19 1.66
CA PHE A 155 17.20 -2.35 1.89
C PHE A 155 18.02 -2.74 0.66
N TYR A 156 17.52 -2.50 -0.56
CA TYR A 156 18.33 -2.63 -1.77
C TYR A 156 19.22 -1.40 -1.97
N PRO A 157 20.46 -1.57 -2.46
CA PRO A 157 21.38 -0.47 -2.68
C PRO A 157 20.87 0.49 -3.77
N LEU A 158 20.83 1.77 -3.44
CA LEU A 158 20.50 2.84 -4.39
C LEU A 158 21.79 3.48 -4.92
N ASN A 159 21.82 3.73 -6.23
CA ASN A 159 22.90 4.47 -6.88
C ASN A 159 22.54 5.94 -6.99
N GLU A 160 22.42 6.62 -5.85
CA GLU A 160 22.12 8.05 -5.77
C GLU A 160 23.34 8.88 -5.39
N LYS A 161 23.34 10.14 -5.81
CA LYS A 161 24.38 11.09 -5.44
C LYS A 161 24.08 11.66 -4.05
N VAL A 162 24.85 11.24 -3.05
CA VAL A 162 24.73 11.76 -1.68
C VAL A 162 25.74 12.88 -1.49
N GLU A 163 25.26 14.12 -1.34
CA GLU A 163 26.11 15.23 -0.91
C GLU A 163 26.43 15.05 0.58
N SER A 164 27.72 14.91 0.91
CA SER A 164 28.16 14.71 2.28
C SER A 164 29.12 15.82 2.74
N GLN A 165 28.98 16.23 4.00
CA GLN A 165 29.87 17.19 4.64
C GLN A 165 30.34 16.59 5.98
N LEU A 166 31.64 16.32 6.08
CA LEU A 166 32.24 15.88 7.35
C LEU A 166 32.58 17.12 8.21
N LEU A 167 31.96 17.22 9.38
CA LEU A 167 32.24 18.27 10.37
C LEU A 167 33.04 17.69 11.53
N VAL A 168 34.28 18.15 11.71
CA VAL A 168 35.09 17.83 12.88
C VAL A 168 35.00 18.97 13.88
N VAL A 169 34.27 18.74 14.98
CA VAL A 169 34.12 19.70 16.07
C VAL A 169 35.07 19.31 17.21
N SER A 170 36.02 20.18 17.53
CA SER A 170 36.85 20.10 18.73
C SER A 170 36.54 21.27 19.67
N GLN A 171 36.82 21.12 20.96
CA GLN A 171 36.41 22.06 22.02
C GLN A 171 36.74 23.53 21.73
N ASP A 172 37.82 23.80 20.98
CA ASP A 172 38.29 25.16 20.67
C ASP A 172 38.40 25.46 19.17
N THR A 173 37.98 24.56 18.27
CA THR A 173 38.08 24.78 16.81
C THR A 173 37.09 23.91 16.02
N ILE A 174 36.31 24.55 15.14
CA ILE A 174 35.59 23.88 14.04
C ILE A 174 36.59 23.76 12.88
N ILE A 175 37.09 22.55 12.58
CA ILE A 175 38.05 22.34 11.49
C ILE A 175 37.36 21.65 10.31
N VAL A 176 37.33 22.40 9.20
CA VAL A 176 37.16 22.10 7.77
C VAL A 176 36.11 21.06 7.35
N ILE A 177 35.17 21.58 6.56
CA ILE A 177 34.19 20.89 5.72
C ILE A 177 34.92 20.20 4.57
N ILE A 178 34.92 18.87 4.53
CA ILE A 178 35.26 18.14 3.31
C ILE A 178 33.94 17.82 2.62
N GLN A 179 33.63 18.55 1.55
CA GLN A 179 32.52 18.24 0.66
C GLN A 179 33.01 17.21 -0.37
N THR A 180 32.51 15.99 -0.30
CA THR A 180 32.77 15.00 -1.35
C THR A 180 31.72 15.15 -2.45
N PRO A 181 32.11 15.14 -3.73
CA PRO A 181 31.18 15.20 -4.86
C PRO A 181 30.30 13.95 -4.97
#